data_AF-A0AAN4ZPK8-F1
#
_entry.id   AF-A0AAN4ZPK8-F1
#
_cell.length_a   1.000
_cell.length_b   1.000
_cell.length_c   1.000
_cell.angle_alpha   90.00
_cell.angle_beta   90.00
_cell.angle_gamma   90.00
#
_symmetry.space_group_name_H-M   'P 1'
#
loop_
_entity.id
_entity.type
_entity.pdbx_description
1 polymer ?
#
loop_
_entity_poly.entity_id
_entity_poly.type
_entity_poly.pdbx_seq_one_letter_code
_entity_poly.pdbx_strand_id
1 'polypeptide(L)'
;VNSPGLPFECMLLNVLQGQELEWEERQELANIVAALPTHNRNKLIDFIEKERGAAESAVEGNACQSFQCSTSQFGEIISSEEGVDQLCEHFHTLISELIPTLESILYPLQSSHDHFSIRRTLLRSFRDQVLLRILESASSRIPRLEHLVFTVLFESFDNSLKYYRFERLANIILGREH
;
A
#
# COMPACT_ATOMS: atom_id res chain seq x y z
N VAL A 1 15.70 -16.04 -23.34
CA VAL A 1 15.66 -14.58 -23.17
C VAL A 1 14.22 -14.17 -23.34
N ASN A 2 13.63 -13.53 -22.34
CA ASN A 2 12.51 -12.60 -22.43
C ASN A 2 12.13 -12.31 -20.98
N SER A 3 12.82 -11.34 -20.39
CA SER A 3 12.24 -10.58 -19.26
C SER A 3 10.85 -10.10 -19.71
N PRO A 4 9.85 -9.93 -18.83
CA PRO A 4 8.84 -8.94 -19.13
C PRO A 4 9.60 -7.70 -19.59
N GLY A 5 9.32 -7.22 -20.80
CA GLY A 5 10.00 -6.03 -21.28
C GLY A 5 9.70 -4.90 -20.29
N LEU A 6 10.59 -3.91 -20.22
CA LEU A 6 10.38 -2.62 -19.55
C LEU A 6 8.93 -2.09 -19.66
N PRO A 7 8.17 -2.29 -20.77
CA PRO A 7 6.77 -1.88 -20.84
C PRO A 7 5.84 -2.44 -19.75
N PHE A 8 6.00 -3.69 -19.32
CA PHE A 8 5.08 -4.29 -18.32
C PHE A 8 5.33 -3.76 -16.91
N GLU A 9 6.59 -3.65 -16.48
CA GLU A 9 6.95 -3.09 -15.17
C GLU A 9 6.51 -1.62 -15.07
N CYS A 10 6.63 -0.86 -16.16
CA CYS A 10 6.09 0.51 -16.25
C CYS A 10 4.56 0.52 -16.14
N MET A 11 3.85 -0.36 -16.85
CA MET A 11 2.39 -0.45 -16.74
C MET A 11 1.97 -0.79 -15.31
N LEU A 12 2.61 -1.78 -14.68
CA LEU A 12 2.32 -2.14 -13.31
C LEU A 12 2.63 -1.00 -12.33
N LEU A 13 3.71 -0.25 -12.54
CA LEU A 13 4.03 0.93 -11.75
C LEU A 13 2.94 1.99 -11.89
N ASN A 14 2.43 2.26 -13.09
CA ASN A 14 1.35 3.21 -13.27
C ASN A 14 0.08 2.76 -12.53
N VAL A 15 -0.25 1.47 -12.57
CA VAL A 15 -1.38 0.92 -11.80
C VAL A 15 -1.15 1.11 -10.30
N LEU A 16 0.05 0.81 -9.80
CA LEU A 16 0.44 1.08 -8.41
C LEU A 16 0.29 2.56 -8.04
N GLN A 17 0.49 3.46 -9.00
CA GLN A 17 0.31 4.91 -8.87
C GLN A 17 -1.17 5.36 -9.03
N GLY A 18 -2.11 4.44 -9.12
CA GLY A 18 -3.54 4.73 -9.21
C GLY A 18 -4.07 4.93 -10.63
N GLN A 19 -3.35 4.50 -11.67
CA GLN A 19 -3.93 4.46 -13.01
C GLN A 19 -5.14 3.52 -13.03
N GLU A 20 -6.30 4.07 -13.37
CA GLU A 20 -7.50 3.30 -13.63
C GLU A 20 -7.34 2.46 -14.89
N LEU A 21 -7.80 1.22 -14.82
CA LEU A 21 -7.81 0.28 -15.93
C LEU A 21 -9.22 -0.25 -16.14
N GLU A 22 -9.60 -0.42 -17.39
CA GLU A 22 -10.80 -1.15 -17.77
C GLU A 22 -10.62 -2.67 -17.55
N TRP A 23 -11.74 -3.40 -17.57
CA TRP A 23 -11.74 -4.85 -17.36
C TRP A 23 -10.80 -5.58 -18.34
N GLU A 24 -10.84 -5.21 -19.62
CA GLU A 24 -10.03 -5.85 -20.68
C GLU A 24 -8.53 -5.66 -20.43
N GLU A 25 -8.12 -4.47 -20.00
CA GLU A 25 -6.72 -4.15 -19.70
C GLU A 25 -6.21 -4.95 -18.49
N ARG A 26 -7.03 -5.07 -17.44
CA ARG A 26 -6.72 -5.90 -16.27
C ARG A 26 -6.54 -7.37 -16.68
N GLN A 27 -7.43 -7.86 -17.54
CA GLN A 27 -7.38 -9.24 -18.04
C GLN A 27 -6.13 -9.48 -18.89
N GLU A 28 -5.75 -8.53 -19.76
CA GLU A 28 -4.53 -8.61 -20.56
C GLU A 28 -3.29 -8.69 -19.67
N LEU A 29 -3.17 -7.82 -18.68
CA LEU A 29 -2.06 -7.83 -17.73
C LEU A 29 -2.00 -9.14 -16.93
N ALA A 30 -3.15 -9.65 -16.47
CA ALA A 30 -3.20 -10.93 -15.78
C ALA A 30 -2.72 -12.10 -16.67
N ASN A 31 -3.09 -12.10 -17.95
CA ASN A 31 -2.63 -13.11 -18.91
C ASN A 31 -1.11 -13.02 -19.14
N ILE A 32 -0.54 -11.81 -19.17
CA ILE A 32 0.90 -11.61 -19.24
C ILE A 32 1.58 -12.22 -18.01
N VAL A 33 1.09 -11.92 -16.80
CA VAL A 33 1.62 -12.48 -15.54
C VAL A 33 1.54 -14.00 -15.53
N ALA A 34 0.41 -14.58 -15.96
CA ALA A 34 0.22 -16.01 -16.03
C ALA A 34 1.21 -16.69 -17.00
N ALA A 35 1.53 -16.04 -18.12
CA ALA A 35 2.48 -16.56 -19.11
C ALA A 35 3.96 -16.40 -18.70
N LEU A 36 4.27 -15.65 -17.64
CA LEU A 36 5.66 -15.44 -17.21
C LEU A 36 6.32 -16.75 -16.74
N PRO A 37 7.55 -17.04 -17.19
CA PRO A 37 8.38 -18.09 -16.59
C PRO A 37 8.64 -17.83 -15.10
N THR A 38 8.85 -18.89 -14.31
CA THR A 38 9.08 -18.80 -12.84
C THR A 38 10.16 -17.79 -12.45
N HIS A 39 11.30 -17.76 -13.16
CA HIS A 39 12.37 -16.81 -12.84
C HIS A 39 11.95 -15.34 -13.03
N ASN A 40 11.06 -15.05 -13.99
CA ASN A 40 10.54 -13.70 -14.19
C ASN A 40 9.45 -13.34 -13.19
N ARG A 41 8.66 -14.33 -12.73
CA ARG A 41 7.72 -14.13 -11.63
C ARG A 41 8.44 -13.70 -10.36
N ASN A 42 9.56 -14.34 -10.03
CA ASN A 42 10.39 -13.93 -8.89
C ASN A 42 10.94 -12.52 -9.04
N LYS A 43 11.44 -12.16 -10.23
CA LYS A 43 11.89 -10.78 -10.51
C LYS A 43 10.76 -9.76 -10.35
N LEU A 44 9.55 -10.12 -10.76
CA LEU A 44 8.37 -9.26 -10.60
C LEU A 44 8.01 -9.09 -9.12
N ILE A 45 8.04 -10.17 -8.33
CA ILE A 45 7.88 -10.09 -6.87
C ILE A 45 8.95 -9.16 -6.27
N ASP A 46 10.21 -9.36 -6.63
CA ASP A 46 11.32 -8.52 -6.15
C ASP A 46 11.14 -7.05 -6.56
N PHE A 47 10.69 -6.77 -7.78
CA PHE A 47 10.39 -5.40 -8.24
C PHE A 47 9.32 -4.72 -7.36
N ILE A 48 8.29 -5.48 -6.95
CA ILE A 48 7.19 -4.98 -6.14
C ILE A 48 7.61 -4.82 -4.68
N GLU A 49 8.16 -5.87 -4.06
CA GLU A 49 8.25 -6.02 -2.60
C GLU A 49 9.59 -5.61 -1.98
N LYS A 50 10.65 -5.46 -2.80
CA LYS A 50 11.97 -5.10 -2.29
C LYS A 50 11.92 -3.77 -1.54
N GLU A 51 12.85 -3.57 -0.61
CA GLU A 51 13.03 -2.28 0.05
C GLU A 51 13.23 -1.16 -0.99
N ARG A 52 12.43 -0.09 -0.88
CA ARG A 52 12.31 0.98 -1.90
C ARG A 52 11.92 0.45 -3.29
N GLY A 53 11.17 -0.65 -3.33
CA GLY A 53 10.56 -1.20 -4.52
C GLY A 53 9.32 -0.41 -4.95
N ALA A 54 8.67 -0.89 -6.00
CA ALA A 54 7.57 -0.18 -6.65
C ALA A 54 6.40 0.08 -5.70
N ALA A 55 6.07 -0.85 -4.80
CA ALA A 55 4.96 -0.68 -3.86
C ALA A 55 5.23 0.44 -2.85
N GLU A 56 6.42 0.49 -2.24
CA GLU A 56 6.77 1.53 -1.27
C GLU A 56 6.78 2.92 -1.91
N SER A 57 7.43 3.05 -3.08
CA SER A 57 7.53 4.33 -3.77
C SER A 57 6.16 4.82 -4.28
N ALA A 58 5.32 3.93 -4.80
CA ALA A 58 4.00 4.30 -5.27
C ALA A 58 3.08 4.69 -4.10
N VAL A 59 3.07 3.94 -3.00
CA VAL A 59 2.22 4.27 -1.84
C VAL A 59 2.61 5.63 -1.23
N GLU A 60 3.91 5.91 -1.08
CA GLU A 60 4.38 7.23 -0.62
C GLU A 60 4.00 8.34 -1.60
N GLY A 61 4.19 8.11 -2.91
CA GLY A 61 3.83 9.07 -3.96
C GLY A 61 2.33 9.37 -4.01
N ASN A 62 1.49 8.35 -3.91
CA ASN A 62 0.04 8.49 -3.91
C ASN A 62 -0.45 9.28 -2.69
N ALA A 63 0.17 9.06 -1.53
CA ALA A 63 -0.12 9.84 -0.33
C ALA A 63 0.24 11.32 -0.53
N CYS A 64 1.44 11.61 -1.05
CA CYS A 64 1.84 12.99 -1.38
C CYS A 64 0.87 13.67 -2.35
N GLN A 65 0.42 12.95 -3.38
CA GLN A 65 -0.56 13.46 -4.34
C GLN A 65 -1.93 13.71 -3.67
N SER A 66 -2.41 12.78 -2.85
CA SER A 66 -3.70 12.86 -2.17
C SER A 66 -3.76 14.02 -1.18
N PHE A 67 -2.68 14.23 -0.42
CA PHE A 67 -2.59 15.29 0.59
C PHE A 67 -2.07 16.61 0.04
N GLN A 68 -1.70 16.65 -1.25
CA GLN A 68 -1.06 17.81 -1.90
C GLN A 68 0.15 18.34 -1.11
N CYS A 69 0.95 17.44 -0.54
CA CYS A 69 2.06 17.79 0.35
C CYS A 69 3.32 16.96 0.06
N SER A 70 4.45 17.43 0.60
CA SER A 70 5.70 16.67 0.62
C SER A 70 5.76 15.70 1.81
N THR A 71 6.61 14.68 1.72
CA THR A 71 6.78 13.67 2.78
C THR A 71 7.19 14.26 4.14
N SER A 72 7.84 15.43 4.16
CA SER A 72 8.18 16.14 5.40
C SER A 72 6.99 16.76 6.12
N GLN A 73 5.84 16.88 5.45
CA GLN A 73 4.62 17.51 5.99
C GLN A 73 3.61 16.48 6.51
N PHE A 74 3.90 15.17 6.42
CA PHE A 74 2.99 14.12 6.88
C PHE A 74 2.56 14.28 8.34
N GLY A 75 3.46 14.72 9.24
CA GLY A 75 3.15 14.91 10.65
C GLY A 75 2.11 16.02 10.93
N GLU A 76 1.78 16.84 9.94
CA GLU A 76 0.80 17.92 10.05
C GLU A 76 -0.61 17.47 9.68
N ILE A 77 -0.78 16.36 8.97
CA ILE A 77 -2.06 15.90 8.38
C ILE A 77 -3.15 15.73 9.44
N ILE A 78 -2.84 15.15 10.59
CA ILE A 78 -3.84 14.94 11.67
C ILE A 78 -4.08 16.17 12.54
N SER A 79 -3.49 17.33 12.20
CA SER A 79 -3.68 18.58 12.97
C SER A 79 -4.99 19.29 12.65
N SER A 80 -5.69 18.86 11.58
CA SER A 80 -7.00 19.39 11.18
C SER A 80 -7.99 18.24 10.95
N GLU A 81 -9.29 18.54 11.07
CA GLU A 81 -10.32 17.57 10.69
C GLU A 81 -10.19 17.21 9.20
N GLU A 82 -10.01 18.19 8.33
CA GLU A 82 -9.83 17.99 6.88
C GLU A 82 -8.72 17.00 6.54
N GLY A 83 -7.56 17.05 7.20
CA GLY A 83 -6.49 16.09 6.92
C GLY A 83 -6.80 14.68 7.44
N VAL A 84 -7.61 14.55 8.50
CA VAL A 84 -8.16 13.25 8.92
C VAL A 84 -9.14 12.70 7.88
N ASP A 85 -9.98 13.55 7.27
CA ASP A 85 -10.88 13.18 6.18
C ASP A 85 -10.10 12.67 4.98
N GLN A 86 -9.10 13.45 4.54
CA GLN A 86 -8.24 13.07 3.42
C GLN A 86 -7.52 11.74 3.68
N LEU A 87 -7.06 11.49 4.91
CA LEU A 87 -6.43 10.22 5.26
C LEU A 87 -7.42 9.05 5.17
N CYS A 88 -8.67 9.25 5.60
CA CYS A 88 -9.72 8.24 5.49
C CYS A 88 -10.08 7.97 4.02
N GLU A 89 -10.22 9.01 3.21
CA GLU A 89 -10.51 8.90 1.78
C GLU A 89 -9.36 8.19 1.04
N HIS A 90 -8.12 8.61 1.28
CA HIS A 90 -6.95 7.97 0.69
C HIS A 90 -6.86 6.48 1.05
N PHE A 91 -7.13 6.14 2.32
CA PHE A 91 -7.21 4.75 2.74
C PHE A 91 -8.37 4.00 2.07
N HIS A 92 -9.53 4.64 1.90
CA HIS A 92 -10.67 4.06 1.22
C HIS A 92 -10.35 3.71 -0.24
N THR A 93 -9.71 4.63 -0.98
CA THR A 93 -9.22 4.39 -2.35
C THR A 93 -8.22 3.24 -2.38
N LEU A 94 -7.28 3.18 -1.43
CA LEU A 94 -6.32 2.08 -1.33
C LEU A 94 -7.01 0.71 -1.21
N ILE A 95 -7.99 0.57 -0.30
CA ILE A 95 -8.64 -0.72 -0.02
C ILE A 95 -9.74 -1.10 -1.01
N SER A 96 -10.41 -0.12 -1.62
CA SER A 96 -11.60 -0.37 -2.44
C SER A 96 -11.30 -0.38 -3.94
N GLU A 97 -10.20 0.26 -4.35
CA GLU A 97 -9.87 0.44 -5.77
C GLU A 97 -8.50 -0.15 -6.11
N LEU A 98 -7.44 0.35 -5.46
CA LEU A 98 -6.08 0.00 -5.83
C LEU A 98 -5.74 -1.46 -5.52
N ILE A 99 -5.98 -1.90 -4.28
CA ILE A 99 -5.74 -3.29 -3.87
C ILE A 99 -6.54 -4.27 -4.74
N PRO A 100 -7.87 -4.14 -4.90
CA PRO A 100 -8.63 -5.07 -5.75
C PRO A 100 -8.18 -5.09 -7.21
N THR A 101 -7.81 -3.94 -7.77
CA THR A 101 -7.30 -3.86 -9.15
C THR A 101 -6.00 -4.65 -9.28
N LEU A 102 -5.06 -4.46 -8.36
CA LEU A 102 -3.80 -5.21 -8.38
C LEU A 102 -3.96 -6.68 -8.04
N GLU A 103 -4.88 -7.04 -7.14
CA GLU A 103 -5.23 -8.43 -6.85
C GLU A 103 -5.76 -9.12 -8.12
N SER A 104 -6.55 -8.43 -8.95
CA SER A 104 -7.05 -8.99 -10.21
C SER A 104 -5.95 -9.23 -11.24
N ILE A 105 -4.96 -8.33 -11.31
CA ILE A 105 -3.83 -8.44 -12.26
C ILE A 105 -2.83 -9.49 -11.79
N LEU A 106 -2.55 -9.52 -10.48
CA LEU A 106 -1.49 -10.34 -9.88
C LEU A 106 -2.01 -11.67 -9.33
N TYR A 107 -3.29 -12.00 -9.50
CA TYR A 107 -3.85 -13.29 -9.06
C TYR A 107 -3.02 -14.50 -9.51
N PRO A 108 -2.48 -14.59 -10.75
CA PRO A 108 -1.72 -15.77 -11.18
C PRO A 108 -0.39 -15.92 -10.42
N LEU A 109 0.15 -14.79 -9.93
CA LEU A 109 1.35 -14.76 -9.10
C LEU A 109 1.02 -15.22 -7.68
N GLN A 110 -0.05 -14.67 -7.09
CA GLN A 110 -0.53 -15.05 -5.75
C GLN A 110 -0.96 -16.53 -5.67
N SER A 111 -1.57 -17.07 -6.72
CA SER A 111 -1.99 -18.48 -6.77
C SER A 111 -0.82 -19.46 -6.91
N SER A 112 0.36 -18.98 -7.31
CA SER A 112 1.55 -19.83 -7.52
C SER A 112 2.67 -19.60 -6.51
N HIS A 113 2.56 -18.56 -5.67
CA HIS A 113 3.56 -18.19 -4.65
C HIS A 113 2.84 -17.87 -3.33
N ASP A 114 2.74 -18.86 -2.44
CA ASP A 114 1.98 -18.78 -1.19
C ASP A 114 2.42 -17.64 -0.24
N HIS A 115 3.64 -17.14 -0.42
CA HIS A 115 4.19 -16.05 0.39
C HIS A 115 3.95 -14.65 -0.18
N PHE A 116 3.53 -14.55 -1.46
CA PHE A 116 3.28 -13.27 -2.11
C PHE A 116 1.84 -12.82 -1.88
N SER A 117 1.68 -11.60 -1.35
CA SER A 117 0.37 -10.97 -1.16
C SER A 117 0.47 -9.49 -1.43
N ILE A 118 -0.12 -9.02 -2.54
CA ILE A 118 -0.07 -7.61 -2.90
C ILE A 118 -0.79 -6.74 -1.87
N ARG A 119 -1.90 -7.23 -1.31
CA ARG A 119 -2.63 -6.57 -0.22
C ARG A 119 -1.75 -6.32 0.98
N ARG A 120 -1.10 -7.38 1.49
CA ARG A 120 -0.20 -7.27 2.64
C ARG A 120 0.95 -6.32 2.33
N THR A 121 1.53 -6.44 1.15
CA THR A 121 2.65 -5.59 0.72
C THR A 121 2.25 -4.11 0.70
N LEU A 122 1.13 -3.76 0.09
CA LEU A 122 0.65 -2.37 0.06
C LEU A 122 0.27 -1.83 1.43
N LEU A 123 -0.42 -2.62 2.27
CA LEU A 123 -0.81 -2.19 3.61
C LEU A 123 0.41 -2.05 4.53
N ARG A 124 1.43 -2.90 4.37
CA ARG A 124 2.73 -2.75 5.05
C ARG A 124 3.46 -1.49 4.59
N SER A 125 3.51 -1.23 3.28
CA SER A 125 4.10 0.00 2.74
C SER A 125 3.34 1.24 3.23
N PHE A 126 2.02 1.19 3.30
CA PHE A 126 1.19 2.29 3.81
C PHE A 126 1.46 2.56 5.28
N ARG A 127 1.53 1.51 6.10
CA ARG A 127 1.94 1.60 7.51
C ARG A 127 3.31 2.28 7.65
N ASP A 128 4.30 1.77 6.93
CA ASP A 128 5.70 2.11 7.12
C ASP A 128 6.06 3.50 6.58
N GLN A 129 5.54 3.85 5.40
CA GLN A 129 5.92 5.06 4.69
C GLN A 129 5.00 6.24 4.99
N VAL A 130 3.73 5.97 5.32
CA VAL A 130 2.71 7.00 5.48
C VAL A 130 2.28 7.11 6.94
N LEU A 131 1.63 6.08 7.48
CA LEU A 131 0.98 6.17 8.79
C LEU A 131 1.95 6.39 9.95
N LEU A 132 3.12 5.76 9.94
CA LEU A 132 4.11 5.97 11.00
C LEU A 132 4.54 7.44 11.13
N ARG A 133 4.57 8.19 10.02
CA ARG A 133 4.96 9.60 10.00
C ARG A 133 3.79 10.51 10.30
N ILE A 134 2.61 10.19 9.78
CA ILE A 134 1.38 10.96 10.05
C ILE A 134 0.98 10.87 11.53
N LEU A 135 1.04 9.66 12.11
CA LEU A 135 0.57 9.42 13.47
C LEU A 135 1.63 9.71 14.54
N GLU A 136 2.85 10.09 14.16
CA GLU A 136 3.93 10.33 15.12
C GLU A 136 3.61 11.47 16.10
N SER A 137 2.84 12.47 15.66
CA SER A 137 2.38 13.61 16.46
C SER A 137 1.07 13.34 17.21
N ALA A 138 0.45 12.17 17.02
CA ALA A 138 -0.81 11.85 17.67
C ALA A 138 -0.62 11.71 19.19
N SER A 139 -1.41 12.49 19.93
CA SER A 139 -1.38 12.52 21.41
C SER A 139 -2.72 12.15 22.05
N SER A 140 -3.74 11.90 21.25
CA SER A 140 -5.08 11.58 21.73
C SER A 140 -5.83 10.66 20.77
N ARG A 141 -6.96 10.12 21.25
CA ARG A 141 -7.84 9.26 20.49
C ARG A 141 -8.43 9.99 19.28
N ILE A 142 -8.43 9.34 18.12
CA ILE A 142 -9.07 9.86 16.88
C ILE A 142 -10.07 8.78 16.38
N PRO A 143 -11.33 8.80 16.82
CA PRO A 143 -12.30 7.73 16.57
C PRO A 143 -12.52 7.40 15.09
N ARG A 144 -12.41 8.41 14.22
CA ARG A 144 -12.60 8.24 12.77
C ARG A 144 -11.55 7.34 12.10
N LEU A 145 -10.36 7.24 12.72
CA LEU A 145 -9.28 6.41 12.22
C LEU A 145 -9.35 4.96 12.71
N GLU A 146 -10.33 4.59 13.55
CA GLU A 146 -10.41 3.25 14.15
C GLU A 146 -10.42 2.14 13.09
N HIS A 147 -11.29 2.23 12.09
CA HIS A 147 -11.38 1.22 11.03
C HIS A 147 -10.07 1.09 10.24
N LEU A 148 -9.47 2.22 9.87
CA LEU A 148 -8.18 2.27 9.17
C LEU A 148 -7.09 1.60 10.01
N VAL A 149 -6.96 2.01 11.26
CA VAL A 149 -5.92 1.51 12.17
C VAL A 149 -6.10 0.01 12.42
N PHE A 150 -7.31 -0.46 12.68
CA PHE A 150 -7.57 -1.89 12.88
C PHE A 150 -7.24 -2.72 11.64
N THR A 151 -7.67 -2.27 10.47
CA THR A 151 -7.40 -2.98 9.22
C THR A 151 -5.90 -3.08 8.97
N VAL A 152 -5.17 -1.97 9.12
CA VAL A 152 -3.73 -1.97 8.89
C VAL A 152 -2.98 -2.79 9.94
N LEU A 153 -3.37 -2.73 11.22
CA LEU A 153 -2.77 -3.60 12.26
C LEU A 153 -2.92 -5.07 11.92
N PHE A 154 -4.12 -5.49 11.54
CA PHE A 154 -4.40 -6.89 11.26
C PHE A 154 -3.71 -7.40 9.99
N GLU A 155 -3.86 -6.66 8.88
CA GLU A 155 -3.41 -7.11 7.57
C GLU A 155 -1.91 -6.96 7.36
N SER A 156 -1.28 -5.97 8.02
CA SER A 156 0.17 -5.71 7.88
C SER A 156 1.04 -6.38 8.94
N PHE A 157 0.47 -7.25 9.79
CA PHE A 157 1.22 -7.89 10.87
C PHE A 157 2.53 -8.51 10.39
N ASP A 158 3.63 -8.06 10.99
CA ASP A 158 4.96 -8.63 10.85
C ASP A 158 5.75 -8.46 12.16
N ASN A 159 6.88 -9.15 12.28
CA ASN A 159 7.73 -9.06 13.48
C ASN A 159 8.72 -7.89 13.43
N SER A 160 8.46 -6.84 12.63
CA SER A 160 9.38 -5.71 12.47
C SER A 160 9.23 -4.66 13.56
N LEU A 161 10.31 -3.92 13.81
CA LEU A 161 10.29 -2.75 14.72
C LEU A 161 9.26 -1.69 14.27
N LYS A 162 9.05 -1.56 12.96
CA LYS A 162 8.08 -0.61 12.40
C LYS A 162 6.65 -1.01 12.75
N TYR A 163 6.33 -2.30 12.71
CA TYR A 163 5.02 -2.80 13.16
C TYR A 163 4.79 -2.49 14.64
N TYR A 164 5.71 -2.84 15.53
CA TYR A 164 5.56 -2.55 16.97
C TYR A 164 5.46 -1.05 17.26
N ARG A 165 6.20 -0.22 16.51
CA ARG A 165 6.08 1.25 16.61
C ARG A 165 4.67 1.71 16.20
N PHE A 166 4.13 1.16 15.13
CA PHE A 166 2.79 1.47 14.67
C PHE A 166 1.72 1.00 15.66
N GLU A 167 1.86 -0.20 16.23
CA GLU A 167 0.98 -0.75 17.26
C GLU A 167 0.86 0.17 18.48
N ARG A 168 1.97 0.74 18.95
CA ARG A 168 1.95 1.73 20.03
C ARG A 168 1.19 3.00 19.64
N LEU A 169 1.44 3.56 18.46
CA LEU A 169 0.72 4.75 17.98
C LEU A 169 -0.79 4.45 17.80
N ALA A 170 -1.11 3.26 17.30
CA ALA A 170 -2.47 2.78 17.17
C ALA A 170 -3.17 2.72 18.53
N ASN A 171 -2.52 2.24 19.60
CA ASN A 171 -3.13 2.23 20.93
C ASN A 171 -3.51 3.64 21.42
N ILE A 172 -2.72 4.67 21.13
CA ILE A 172 -3.05 6.07 21.43
C ILE A 172 -4.30 6.49 20.64
N ILE A 173 -4.30 6.26 19.32
CA ILE A 173 -5.42 6.61 18.43
C ILE A 173 -6.71 5.89 18.81
N LEU A 174 -6.61 4.65 19.30
CA LEU A 174 -7.74 3.84 19.75
C LEU A 174 -8.15 4.14 21.20
N GLY A 175 -7.42 5.00 21.92
CA GLY A 175 -7.68 5.35 23.33
C GLY A 175 -7.46 4.19 24.31
N ARG A 176 -6.53 3.28 24.00
CA ARG A 176 -6.15 2.12 24.82
C ARG A 176 -4.93 2.39 25.71
N GLU A 177 -4.16 3.42 25.40
CA GLU A 177 -3.08 3.95 26.23
C GLU A 177 -3.48 5.33 26.77
N HIS A 178 -3.27 5.56 28.07
CA HIS A 178 -3.52 6.81 28.79
C HIS A 178 -2.21 7.47 29.18
#